data_AF-A0A0M3IDB7-F1
#
_entry.id   AF-A0A0M3IDB7-F1
#
_cell.length_a   1.000
_cell.length_b   1.000
_cell.length_c   1.000
_cell.angle_alpha   90.00
_cell.angle_beta   90.00
_cell.angle_gamma   90.00
#
_symmetry.space_group_name_H-M   'P 1'
#
loop_
_entity.id
_entity.type
_entity.pdbx_description
1 polymer ?
#
loop_
_entity_poly.entity_id
_entity_poly.type
_entity_poly.pdbx_seq_one_letter_code
_entity_poly.pdbx_strand_id
1 'polypeptide(L)'
;MKFQKFIGIPQSGTLDDPTREKMLLKRCALKDSIDEAKFAKGKNLLWNKSIISWNISTFPSNLPKSRTREAFEKMFEVWRSHTVFDFVEVGDKNNADISITFDSASSRWPRDPTHTAIAHATGPVLSRISLNNDTIWSYNGDNNENSTEIVPVILHAIGHVLGLDHSNSPDSIMYPIFEHRKPLITDRSTGVPKLNDIDIVAIRQLYGERGLSATTTSATSSIATTVEPDRFPFGKDCPKEVEAATEVNDATFIFRGGYVWQLRGREVKKGALRIGKLFPEGPNSVNASVTRGDLTVLIHERTLYGYIFDQTTGAFRLADGWPKELHGRVVFLPEAAFPLSNGSVILISGDVFATYDFDLNRPSLIDDKNVFFPNLPDEMRSGIPLHRGSDDLYRLFGSDTVYEYDSRIHEIISAESLKTYVICP
;
A
#
# COMPACT_ATOMS: atom_id res chain seq x y z
N MET A 1 27.45 13.66 -8.26
CA MET A 1 26.84 13.49 -6.91
C MET A 1 25.33 13.33 -6.93
N LYS A 2 24.53 14.24 -7.51
CA LYS A 2 23.06 14.18 -7.47
C LYS A 2 22.46 12.85 -7.94
N PHE A 3 22.95 12.30 -9.05
CA PHE A 3 22.58 10.98 -9.57
C PHE A 3 22.92 9.86 -8.58
N GLN A 4 24.18 9.81 -8.11
CA GLN A 4 24.66 8.80 -7.17
C GLN A 4 23.81 8.75 -5.90
N LYS A 5 23.50 9.92 -5.34
CA LYS A 5 22.62 10.05 -4.18
C LYS A 5 21.22 9.49 -4.48
N PHE A 6 20.62 9.86 -5.61
CA PHE A 6 19.25 9.47 -5.96
C PHE A 6 19.12 7.96 -6.20
N ILE A 7 20.10 7.35 -6.88
CA ILE A 7 20.12 5.92 -7.22
C ILE A 7 20.66 5.05 -6.06
N GLY A 8 21.06 5.66 -4.94
CA GLY A 8 21.51 4.94 -3.76
C GLY A 8 22.88 4.27 -3.89
N ILE A 9 23.79 4.84 -4.69
CA ILE A 9 25.17 4.36 -4.85
C ILE A 9 26.20 5.27 -4.15
N PRO A 10 27.42 4.79 -3.84
CA PRO A 10 28.45 5.60 -3.21
C PRO A 10 28.70 6.94 -3.93
N GLN A 11 28.73 8.02 -3.16
CA GLN A 11 28.80 9.39 -3.69
C GLN A 11 30.26 9.83 -3.91
N SER A 12 30.97 9.17 -4.81
CA SER A 12 32.36 9.50 -5.15
C SER A 12 32.51 10.87 -5.82
N GLY A 13 31.44 11.39 -6.42
CA GLY A 13 31.47 12.65 -7.18
C GLY A 13 32.08 12.53 -8.57
N THR A 14 32.61 11.36 -8.94
CA THR A 14 33.20 11.07 -10.24
C THR A 14 32.36 10.07 -11.02
N LEU A 15 32.61 9.95 -12.33
CA LEU A 15 32.06 8.86 -13.14
C LEU A 15 32.93 7.62 -12.89
N ASP A 16 32.69 6.91 -11.80
CA ASP A 16 33.32 5.62 -11.47
C ASP A 16 32.56 4.44 -12.08
N ASP A 17 33.09 3.22 -11.95
CA ASP A 17 32.48 2.03 -12.55
C ASP A 17 31.05 1.77 -12.04
N PRO A 18 30.75 1.82 -10.72
CA PRO A 18 29.38 1.67 -10.24
C PRO A 18 28.41 2.71 -10.82
N THR A 19 28.88 3.96 -10.99
CA THR A 19 28.07 5.02 -11.62
C THR A 19 27.83 4.74 -13.10
N ARG A 20 28.87 4.33 -13.85
CA ARG A 20 28.75 3.97 -15.27
C ARG A 20 27.76 2.83 -15.47
N GLU A 21 27.90 1.76 -14.70
CA GLU A 21 27.03 0.59 -14.78
C GLU A 21 25.56 0.98 -14.58
N LYS A 22 25.25 1.76 -13.53
CA LYS A 22 23.88 2.23 -13.29
C LYS A 22 23.34 3.16 -14.38
N MET A 23 24.19 3.98 -15.00
CA MET A 23 23.78 4.87 -16.09
C MET A 23 23.48 4.15 -17.41
N LEU A 24 23.93 2.89 -17.54
CA LEU A 24 23.73 2.06 -18.73
C LEU A 24 22.50 1.13 -18.64
N LEU A 25 21.80 1.12 -17.50
CA LEU A 25 20.61 0.30 -17.31
C LEU A 25 19.37 0.97 -17.91
N LYS A 26 18.46 0.18 -18.52
CA LYS A 26 17.19 0.69 -19.05
C LYS A 26 16.39 1.40 -17.98
N ARG A 27 15.87 2.58 -18.30
CA ARG A 27 15.20 3.47 -17.33
C ARG A 27 14.12 4.35 -17.93
N CYS A 28 13.36 5.02 -17.07
CA CYS A 28 12.43 6.09 -17.45
C CYS A 28 13.22 7.34 -17.87
N ALA A 29 12.74 8.01 -18.92
CA ALA A 29 13.40 9.19 -19.51
C ALA A 29 13.15 10.50 -18.74
N LEU A 30 12.22 10.49 -17.77
CA LEU A 30 11.96 11.67 -16.95
C LEU A 30 13.15 11.98 -16.02
N LYS A 31 13.31 13.26 -15.70
CA LYS A 31 14.40 13.74 -14.86
C LYS A 31 14.16 13.36 -13.39
N ASP A 32 15.18 12.83 -12.73
CA ASP A 32 15.18 12.57 -11.30
C ASP A 32 15.15 13.89 -10.51
N SER A 33 14.14 14.06 -9.65
CA SER A 33 14.06 15.18 -8.72
C SER A 33 14.80 14.82 -7.43
N ILE A 34 15.70 15.70 -6.97
CA ILE A 34 16.50 15.48 -5.74
C ILE A 34 15.74 15.95 -4.50
N ASP A 35 14.59 16.59 -4.69
CA ASP A 35 13.76 17.08 -3.61
C ASP A 35 12.89 15.91 -3.12
N GLU A 36 13.41 15.16 -2.14
CA GLU A 36 12.78 13.97 -1.54
C GLU A 36 11.34 14.26 -1.03
N ALA A 37 11.02 15.52 -0.75
CA ALA A 37 9.70 16.00 -0.33
C ALA A 37 8.68 16.20 -1.47
N LYS A 38 9.07 16.00 -2.74
CA LYS A 38 8.21 16.19 -3.93
C LYS A 38 8.00 14.89 -4.71
N PHE A 39 7.77 13.79 -4.00
CA PHE A 39 7.31 12.55 -4.61
C PHE A 39 5.92 12.69 -5.28
N ALA A 40 5.20 13.75 -4.88
CA ALA A 40 3.92 14.18 -5.39
C ALA A 40 4.03 15.60 -6.00
N LYS A 41 3.69 15.79 -7.28
CA LYS A 41 3.62 17.14 -7.88
C LYS A 41 2.56 17.99 -7.18
N GLY A 42 2.84 19.29 -7.02
CA GLY A 42 1.92 20.24 -6.36
C GLY A 42 0.50 20.21 -6.94
N LYS A 43 -0.50 20.42 -6.08
CA LYS A 43 -1.94 20.21 -6.32
C LYS A 43 -2.54 20.87 -7.57
N ASN A 44 -1.88 21.86 -8.16
CA ASN A 44 -2.40 22.64 -9.29
C ASN A 44 -2.28 21.94 -10.66
N LEU A 45 -1.69 20.74 -10.71
CA LEU A 45 -1.53 19.95 -11.94
C LEU A 45 -2.19 18.55 -11.86
N LEU A 46 -3.10 18.34 -10.90
CA LEU A 46 -3.71 17.03 -10.64
C LEU A 46 -5.04 16.84 -11.37
N TRP A 47 -5.41 15.57 -11.61
CA TRP A 47 -6.73 15.23 -12.12
C TRP A 47 -7.83 15.74 -11.18
N ASN A 48 -8.85 16.38 -11.74
CA ASN A 48 -9.99 16.94 -11.00
C ASN A 48 -11.31 16.23 -11.34
N LYS A 49 -11.23 15.00 -11.85
CA LYS A 49 -12.36 14.19 -12.33
C LYS A 49 -12.19 12.73 -11.94
N SER A 50 -13.29 12.00 -11.77
CA SER A 50 -13.25 10.59 -11.36
C SER A 50 -13.07 9.60 -12.50
N ILE A 51 -13.44 9.96 -13.74
CA ILE A 51 -13.29 9.05 -14.90
C ILE A 51 -12.17 9.57 -15.79
N ILE A 52 -11.14 8.76 -15.95
CA ILE A 52 -9.99 9.01 -16.82
C ILE A 52 -10.05 8.05 -18.00
N SER A 53 -10.24 8.59 -19.19
CA SER A 53 -10.29 7.82 -20.43
C SER A 53 -8.90 7.60 -21.02
N TRP A 54 -8.66 6.45 -21.63
CA TRP A 54 -7.37 6.12 -22.24
C TRP A 54 -7.52 5.46 -23.60
N ASN A 55 -6.50 5.56 -24.45
CA ASN A 55 -6.47 4.94 -25.77
C ASN A 55 -5.06 4.50 -26.16
N ILE A 56 -4.92 3.30 -26.70
CA ILE A 56 -3.68 2.82 -27.33
C ILE A 56 -3.70 3.20 -28.81
N SER A 57 -2.97 4.26 -29.16
CA SER A 57 -2.93 4.83 -30.50
C SER A 57 -2.00 4.07 -31.45
N THR A 58 -0.89 3.54 -30.94
CA THR A 58 0.04 2.66 -31.68
C THR A 58 0.41 1.47 -30.80
N PHE A 59 0.86 0.38 -31.40
CA PHE A 59 1.17 -0.88 -30.71
C PHE A 59 2.62 -1.30 -31.01
N PRO A 60 3.27 -2.05 -30.10
CA PRO A 60 4.62 -2.55 -30.34
C PRO A 60 4.63 -3.52 -31.53
N SER A 61 5.75 -3.56 -32.25
CA SER A 61 5.93 -4.46 -33.39
C SER A 61 6.00 -5.94 -32.97
N ASN A 62 6.46 -6.21 -31.75
CA ASN A 62 6.83 -7.55 -31.29
C ASN A 62 5.89 -8.16 -30.23
N LEU A 63 4.80 -7.48 -29.86
CA LEU A 63 3.81 -7.98 -28.90
C LEU A 63 2.39 -7.84 -29.47
N PRO A 64 1.54 -8.90 -29.43
CA PRO A 64 0.18 -8.82 -29.96
C PRO A 64 -0.65 -7.70 -29.35
N LYS A 65 -1.52 -7.08 -30.16
CA LYS A 65 -2.40 -5.98 -29.70
C LYS A 65 -3.28 -6.38 -28.52
N SER A 66 -3.80 -7.62 -28.52
CA SER A 66 -4.61 -8.16 -27.43
C SER A 66 -3.83 -8.22 -26.13
N ARG A 67 -2.62 -8.79 -26.14
CA ARG A 67 -1.75 -8.87 -24.95
C ARG A 67 -1.30 -7.49 -24.47
N THR A 68 -1.02 -6.58 -25.40
CA THR A 68 -0.68 -5.19 -25.05
C THR A 68 -1.83 -4.50 -24.34
N ARG A 69 -3.06 -4.62 -24.86
CA ARG A 69 -4.27 -4.06 -24.23
C ARG A 69 -4.52 -4.67 -22.85
N GLU A 70 -4.46 -6.00 -22.75
CA GLU A 70 -4.63 -6.73 -21.49
C GLU A 70 -3.64 -6.25 -20.42
N ALA A 71 -2.38 -6.00 -20.80
CA ALA A 71 -1.38 -5.46 -19.88
C ALA A 71 -1.77 -4.07 -19.35
N PHE A 72 -2.22 -3.17 -20.21
CA PHE A 72 -2.70 -1.84 -19.79
C PHE A 72 -3.95 -1.92 -18.91
N GLU A 73 -4.95 -2.70 -19.30
CA GLU A 73 -6.18 -2.91 -18.52
C GLU A 73 -5.86 -3.35 -17.10
N LYS A 74 -4.99 -4.37 -16.95
CA LYS A 74 -4.58 -4.86 -15.64
C LYS A 74 -3.84 -3.82 -14.82
N MET A 75 -2.92 -3.05 -15.41
CA MET A 75 -2.16 -2.05 -14.66
C MET A 75 -3.02 -0.84 -14.27
N PHE A 76 -4.01 -0.47 -15.08
CA PHE A 76 -5.01 0.51 -14.68
C PHE A 76 -5.87 0.00 -13.52
N GLU A 77 -6.22 -1.29 -13.49
CA GLU A 77 -6.96 -1.88 -12.36
C GLU A 77 -6.13 -1.86 -11.06
N VAL A 78 -4.81 -2.06 -11.14
CA VAL A 78 -3.92 -1.90 -9.97
C VAL A 78 -4.01 -0.48 -9.41
N TRP A 79 -3.95 0.56 -10.25
CA TRP A 79 -4.08 1.93 -9.74
C TRP A 79 -5.51 2.28 -9.33
N ARG A 80 -6.52 1.67 -9.97
CA ARG A 80 -7.94 1.85 -9.61
C ARG A 80 -8.20 1.45 -8.17
N SER A 81 -7.66 0.32 -7.71
CA SER A 81 -7.90 -0.18 -6.34
C SER A 81 -7.30 0.72 -5.24
N HIS A 82 -6.41 1.65 -5.60
CA HIS A 82 -5.73 2.56 -4.67
C HIS A 82 -6.03 4.05 -4.92
N THR A 83 -6.93 4.36 -5.86
CA THR A 83 -7.30 5.75 -6.20
C THR A 83 -8.80 5.94 -6.32
N VAL A 84 -9.22 7.18 -6.52
CA VAL A 84 -10.62 7.57 -6.74
C VAL A 84 -11.05 7.46 -8.21
N PHE A 85 -10.14 6.99 -9.07
CA PHE A 85 -10.32 7.03 -10.51
C PHE A 85 -10.84 5.72 -11.08
N ASP A 86 -11.81 5.85 -11.97
CA ASP A 86 -12.15 4.82 -12.93
C ASP A 86 -11.40 5.06 -14.24
N PHE A 87 -10.87 4.00 -14.83
CA PHE A 87 -10.16 4.05 -16.10
C PHE A 87 -10.99 3.38 -17.19
N VAL A 88 -11.20 4.06 -18.31
CA VAL A 88 -12.06 3.56 -19.39
C VAL A 88 -11.33 3.66 -20.73
N GLU A 89 -11.20 2.54 -21.44
CA GLU A 89 -10.68 2.57 -22.81
C GLU A 89 -11.71 3.22 -23.76
N VAL A 90 -11.26 4.16 -24.58
CA VAL A 90 -12.08 4.77 -25.64
C VAL A 90 -11.49 4.47 -27.01
N GLY A 91 -12.35 4.24 -28.01
CA GLY A 91 -11.91 3.90 -29.36
C GLY A 91 -11.32 5.07 -30.15
N ASP A 92 -11.75 6.30 -29.87
CA ASP A 92 -11.24 7.51 -30.52
C ASP A 92 -10.16 8.17 -29.66
N LYS A 93 -8.93 8.21 -30.18
CA LYS A 93 -7.77 8.83 -29.52
C LYS A 93 -7.97 10.32 -29.21
N ASN A 94 -8.84 11.02 -29.95
CA ASN A 94 -9.08 12.45 -29.74
C ASN A 94 -9.96 12.71 -28.50
N ASN A 95 -10.66 11.68 -28.02
CA ASN A 95 -11.52 11.73 -26.85
C ASN A 95 -10.87 11.08 -25.61
N ALA A 96 -9.60 10.68 -25.70
CA ALA A 96 -8.87 10.07 -24.61
C ALA A 96 -8.10 11.11 -23.79
N ASP A 97 -8.14 10.99 -22.46
CA ASP A 97 -7.32 11.81 -21.57
C ASP A 97 -5.87 11.35 -21.53
N ILE A 98 -5.67 10.03 -21.62
CA ILE A 98 -4.37 9.38 -21.69
C ILE A 98 -4.17 8.80 -23.08
N SER A 99 -3.24 9.36 -23.85
CA SER A 99 -2.82 8.81 -25.14
C SER A 99 -1.60 7.89 -24.93
N ILE A 100 -1.72 6.63 -25.32
CA ILE A 100 -0.64 5.64 -25.24
C ILE A 100 -0.06 5.42 -26.63
N THR A 101 1.25 5.59 -26.78
CA THR A 101 1.98 5.38 -28.04
C THR A 101 3.20 4.49 -27.85
N PHE A 102 3.47 3.69 -28.86
CA PHE A 102 4.77 3.05 -29.11
C PHE A 102 5.42 3.80 -30.26
N ASP A 103 6.45 4.58 -29.94
CA ASP A 103 7.15 5.46 -30.89
C ASP A 103 8.62 5.02 -30.99
N SER A 104 9.20 5.07 -32.18
CA SER A 104 10.65 4.93 -32.32
C SER A 104 11.34 6.13 -31.65
N ALA A 105 12.48 5.86 -30.99
CA ALA A 105 13.27 6.84 -30.24
C ALA A 105 13.65 8.09 -31.06
N SER A 106 13.64 7.97 -32.40
CA SER A 106 14.07 8.99 -33.35
C SER A 106 13.16 10.23 -33.50
N SER A 107 11.90 10.20 -33.03
CA SER A 107 10.93 11.25 -33.42
C SER A 107 10.44 12.18 -32.30
N ARG A 108 10.43 11.76 -31.03
CA ARG A 108 9.78 12.52 -29.92
C ARG A 108 10.40 12.35 -28.53
N TRP A 109 11.58 11.75 -28.43
CA TRP A 109 12.20 11.45 -27.14
C TRP A 109 13.21 12.53 -26.72
N PRO A 110 13.37 12.80 -25.42
CA PRO A 110 14.53 13.53 -24.93
C PRO A 110 15.81 12.91 -25.50
N ARG A 111 16.80 13.72 -25.89
CA ARG A 111 18.05 13.21 -26.45
C ARG A 111 18.73 12.32 -25.41
N ASP A 112 18.71 11.02 -25.66
CA ASP A 112 19.35 10.00 -24.84
C ASP A 112 20.58 9.44 -25.56
N PRO A 113 21.80 9.94 -25.27
CA PRO A 113 23.03 9.43 -25.88
C PRO A 113 23.40 8.01 -25.42
N THR A 114 22.74 7.48 -24.38
CA THR A 114 22.99 6.13 -23.85
C THR A 114 22.06 5.07 -24.43
N HIS A 115 20.98 5.46 -25.11
CA HIS A 115 19.93 4.58 -25.65
C HIS A 115 19.29 3.65 -24.58
N THR A 116 19.23 4.09 -23.33
CA THR A 116 18.67 3.36 -22.19
C THR A 116 17.24 3.76 -21.85
N ALA A 117 16.75 4.89 -22.34
CA ALA A 117 15.40 5.36 -22.12
C ALA A 117 14.38 4.52 -22.89
N ILE A 118 13.46 3.86 -22.17
CA ILE A 118 12.47 2.94 -22.77
C ILE A 118 11.00 3.33 -22.51
N ALA A 119 10.76 4.29 -21.63
CA ALA A 119 9.44 4.89 -21.42
C ALA A 119 9.54 6.35 -20.96
N HIS A 120 8.52 7.15 -21.28
CA HIS A 120 8.23 8.40 -20.59
C HIS A 120 6.73 8.63 -20.50
N ALA A 121 6.32 9.43 -19.52
CA ALA A 121 4.95 9.88 -19.40
C ALA A 121 4.88 11.38 -19.08
N THR A 122 3.82 12.05 -19.52
CA THR A 122 3.52 13.43 -19.10
C THR A 122 2.50 13.41 -17.98
N GLY A 123 2.57 14.41 -17.09
CA GLY A 123 1.63 14.55 -15.96
C GLY A 123 0.17 14.79 -16.41
N PRO A 124 -0.75 14.96 -15.45
CA PRO A 124 -2.20 14.91 -15.68
C PRO A 124 -2.74 15.85 -16.78
N VAL A 125 -2.14 17.02 -16.99
CA VAL A 125 -2.53 17.92 -18.10
C VAL A 125 -1.86 17.46 -19.40
N LEU A 126 -2.65 16.94 -20.34
CA LEU A 126 -2.20 16.34 -21.61
C LEU A 126 -1.37 15.06 -21.40
N SER A 127 -1.91 14.12 -20.63
CA SER A 127 -1.23 12.86 -20.32
C SER A 127 -1.00 12.00 -21.55
N ARG A 128 0.26 11.67 -21.77
CA ARG A 128 0.73 10.74 -22.78
C ARG A 128 1.64 9.74 -22.11
N ILE A 129 1.49 8.47 -22.44
CA ILE A 129 2.46 7.42 -22.16
C ILE A 129 3.12 7.06 -23.48
N SER A 130 4.43 7.18 -23.56
CA SER A 130 5.20 6.81 -24.75
C SER A 130 6.22 5.73 -24.39
N LEU A 131 6.10 4.58 -25.04
CA LEU A 131 7.01 3.44 -24.93
C LEU A 131 7.88 3.35 -26.17
N ASN A 132 9.12 2.91 -25.98
CA ASN A 132 10.06 2.80 -27.09
C ASN A 132 9.71 1.59 -27.95
N ASN A 133 9.35 1.83 -29.21
CA ASN A 133 8.99 0.78 -30.17
C ASN A 133 10.19 -0.08 -30.61
N ASP A 134 11.42 0.39 -30.37
CA ASP A 134 12.65 -0.33 -30.67
C ASP A 134 13.02 -1.33 -29.54
N THR A 135 12.27 -1.34 -28.43
CA THR A 135 12.43 -2.30 -27.33
C THR A 135 11.67 -3.60 -27.63
N ILE A 136 12.30 -4.74 -27.35
CA ILE A 136 11.65 -6.06 -27.42
C ILE A 136 10.83 -6.25 -26.15
N TRP A 137 9.53 -5.98 -26.23
CA TRP A 137 8.60 -6.14 -25.10
C TRP A 137 8.20 -7.61 -24.86
N SER A 138 8.19 -8.03 -23.60
CA SER A 138 7.62 -9.31 -23.17
C SER A 138 6.47 -9.12 -22.18
N TYR A 139 5.58 -10.10 -22.10
CA TYR A 139 4.43 -10.14 -21.19
C TYR A 139 4.13 -11.59 -20.80
N ASN A 140 3.82 -11.84 -19.51
CA ASN A 140 3.40 -13.14 -18.98
C ASN A 140 4.29 -14.34 -19.41
N GLY A 141 5.60 -14.23 -19.21
CA GLY A 141 6.51 -15.37 -19.40
C GLY A 141 6.97 -15.62 -20.84
N ASP A 142 6.60 -14.77 -21.80
CA ASP A 142 7.16 -14.77 -23.17
C ASP A 142 8.63 -14.24 -23.23
N ASN A 143 9.40 -14.41 -22.16
CA ASN A 143 10.70 -13.75 -22.00
C ASN A 143 11.76 -14.42 -22.88
N ASN A 144 12.51 -13.61 -23.65
CA ASN A 144 13.81 -13.98 -24.20
C ASN A 144 14.93 -13.19 -23.49
N GLU A 145 16.19 -13.61 -23.64
CA GLU A 145 17.33 -13.02 -22.92
C GLU A 145 17.47 -11.49 -23.10
N ASN A 146 16.96 -10.93 -24.21
CA ASN A 146 17.06 -9.51 -24.53
C ASN A 146 15.75 -8.73 -24.35
N SER A 147 14.69 -9.40 -23.88
CA SER A 147 13.36 -8.81 -23.74
C SER A 147 13.26 -7.94 -22.48
N THR A 148 12.29 -7.03 -22.48
CA THR A 148 11.95 -6.22 -21.32
C THR A 148 10.50 -6.43 -20.98
N GLU A 149 10.24 -6.82 -19.73
CA GLU A 149 8.89 -7.04 -19.24
C GLU A 149 8.11 -5.72 -19.23
N ILE A 150 6.98 -5.71 -19.92
CA ILE A 150 6.19 -4.49 -20.14
C ILE A 150 5.41 -4.06 -18.90
N VAL A 151 5.05 -5.01 -18.02
CA VAL A 151 4.22 -4.80 -16.83
C VAL A 151 4.76 -3.72 -15.90
N PRO A 152 6.00 -3.83 -15.37
CA PRO A 152 6.51 -2.81 -14.46
C PRO A 152 6.76 -1.46 -15.15
N VAL A 153 6.95 -1.44 -16.48
CA VAL A 153 7.10 -0.20 -17.24
C VAL A 153 5.77 0.53 -17.37
N ILE A 154 4.69 -0.18 -17.69
CA ILE A 154 3.34 0.39 -17.75
C ILE A 154 2.90 0.88 -16.37
N LEU A 155 3.09 0.07 -15.33
CA LEU A 155 2.66 0.41 -13.98
C LEU A 155 3.33 1.70 -13.48
N HIS A 156 4.64 1.84 -13.74
CA HIS A 156 5.40 3.07 -13.48
C HIS A 156 4.88 4.27 -14.30
N ALA A 157 4.66 4.09 -15.60
CA ALA A 157 4.20 5.17 -16.47
C ALA A 157 2.82 5.71 -16.09
N ILE A 158 1.91 4.83 -15.64
CA ILE A 158 0.60 5.26 -15.12
C ILE A 158 0.77 6.10 -13.86
N GLY A 159 1.68 5.75 -12.94
CA GLY A 159 1.96 6.57 -11.76
C GLY A 159 2.33 8.02 -12.11
N HIS A 160 3.13 8.22 -13.16
CA HIS A 160 3.44 9.56 -13.68
C HIS A 160 2.24 10.30 -14.26
N VAL A 161 1.39 9.60 -15.02
CA VAL A 161 0.14 10.15 -15.54
C VAL A 161 -0.77 10.58 -14.39
N LEU A 162 -0.71 9.89 -13.26
CA LEU A 162 -1.42 10.27 -12.04
C LEU A 162 -0.68 11.33 -11.22
N GLY A 163 0.50 11.79 -11.63
CA GLY A 163 1.19 12.92 -11.01
C GLY A 163 2.28 12.55 -9.99
N LEU A 164 2.63 11.27 -9.87
CA LEU A 164 3.81 10.84 -9.10
C LEU A 164 5.10 11.21 -9.85
N ASP A 165 6.14 11.56 -9.11
CA ASP A 165 7.51 11.70 -9.64
C ASP A 165 8.34 10.46 -9.26
N HIS A 166 9.60 10.38 -9.73
CA HIS A 166 10.45 9.24 -9.41
C HIS A 166 10.70 9.10 -7.91
N SER A 167 10.68 7.86 -7.43
CA SER A 167 11.14 7.48 -6.09
C SER A 167 12.63 7.15 -6.12
N ASN A 168 13.34 7.43 -5.02
CA ASN A 168 14.70 6.95 -4.78
C ASN A 168 14.75 5.55 -4.14
N SER A 169 13.59 5.00 -3.74
CA SER A 169 13.49 3.67 -3.16
C SER A 169 13.46 2.59 -4.26
N PRO A 170 14.40 1.62 -4.28
CA PRO A 170 14.39 0.52 -5.24
C PRO A 170 13.15 -0.40 -5.17
N ASP A 171 12.41 -0.35 -4.06
CA ASP A 171 11.20 -1.17 -3.85
C ASP A 171 9.91 -0.47 -4.34
N SER A 172 9.99 0.81 -4.72
CA SER A 172 8.87 1.57 -5.28
C SER A 172 8.75 1.32 -6.80
N ILE A 173 7.52 1.19 -7.31
CA ILE A 173 7.31 1.10 -8.75
C ILE A 173 7.78 2.36 -9.47
N MET A 174 7.79 3.50 -8.78
CA MET A 174 8.27 4.79 -9.29
C MET A 174 9.81 4.91 -9.29
N TYR A 175 10.56 3.87 -8.90
CA TYR A 175 12.00 3.82 -9.11
C TYR A 175 12.34 3.83 -10.62
N PRO A 176 13.28 4.68 -11.09
CA PRO A 176 13.42 4.93 -12.52
C PRO A 176 14.10 3.82 -13.32
N ILE A 177 14.88 2.94 -12.70
CA ILE A 177 15.64 1.89 -13.40
C ILE A 177 14.79 0.61 -13.49
N PHE A 178 14.63 0.08 -14.70
CA PHE A 178 13.77 -1.08 -14.95
C PHE A 178 14.49 -2.43 -14.83
N GLU A 179 15.78 -2.47 -15.12
CA GLU A 179 16.61 -3.68 -15.06
C GLU A 179 17.02 -4.06 -13.64
N HIS A 180 17.21 -5.36 -13.42
CA HIS A 180 17.64 -5.95 -12.14
C HIS A 180 16.76 -5.58 -10.93
N ARG A 181 15.53 -5.13 -11.16
CA ARG A 181 14.57 -4.94 -10.08
C ARG A 181 14.13 -6.27 -9.48
N LYS A 182 13.74 -6.22 -8.21
CA LYS A 182 13.05 -7.33 -7.56
C LYS A 182 11.76 -7.64 -8.34
N PRO A 183 11.38 -8.92 -8.51
CA PRO A 183 10.11 -9.28 -9.11
C PRO A 183 8.95 -8.61 -8.37
N LEU A 184 7.94 -8.14 -9.11
CA LEU A 184 6.74 -7.60 -8.49
C LEU A 184 6.02 -8.71 -7.71
N ILE A 185 5.59 -8.41 -6.49
CA ILE A 185 4.73 -9.31 -5.71
C ILE A 185 3.36 -9.31 -6.38
N THR A 186 2.90 -10.49 -6.80
CA THR A 186 1.58 -10.66 -7.43
C THR A 186 0.61 -11.35 -6.49
N ASP A 187 -0.66 -11.00 -6.61
CA ASP A 187 -1.73 -11.78 -6.01
C ASP A 187 -1.81 -13.17 -6.67
N ARG A 188 -1.75 -14.23 -5.87
CA ARG A 188 -1.71 -15.61 -6.39
C ARG A 188 -2.98 -16.04 -7.11
N SER A 189 -4.11 -15.39 -6.83
CA SER A 189 -5.41 -15.73 -7.42
C SER A 189 -5.68 -14.98 -8.71
N THR A 190 -5.23 -13.72 -8.82
CA THR A 190 -5.50 -12.87 -9.99
C THR A 190 -4.28 -12.67 -10.90
N GLY A 191 -3.08 -12.94 -10.41
CA GLY A 191 -1.81 -12.67 -11.10
C GLY A 191 -1.50 -11.18 -11.23
N VAL A 192 -2.26 -10.31 -10.55
CA VAL A 192 -2.12 -8.86 -10.64
C VAL A 192 -1.04 -8.37 -9.66
N PRO A 193 -0.13 -7.46 -10.06
CA PRO A 193 0.86 -6.89 -9.15
C PRO A 193 0.23 -6.11 -7.99
N LYS A 194 0.83 -6.23 -6.81
CA LYS A 194 0.54 -5.38 -5.64
C LYS A 194 1.50 -4.19 -5.64
N LEU A 195 0.97 -2.99 -5.43
CA LEU A 195 1.79 -1.80 -5.22
C LEU A 195 2.49 -1.87 -3.86
N ASN A 196 3.67 -1.29 -3.77
CA ASN A 196 4.35 -1.08 -2.49
C ASN A 196 3.65 0.06 -1.72
N ASP A 197 3.66 0.00 -0.39
CA ASP A 197 3.10 1.05 0.48
C ASP A 197 3.60 2.45 0.15
N ILE A 198 4.89 2.59 -0.23
CA ILE A 198 5.48 3.86 -0.62
C ILE A 198 4.67 4.50 -1.76
N ASP A 199 4.29 3.70 -2.77
CA ASP A 199 3.53 4.17 -3.94
C ASP A 199 2.07 4.48 -3.57
N ILE A 200 1.46 3.63 -2.74
CA ILE A 200 0.07 3.79 -2.24
C ILE A 200 -0.07 5.08 -1.42
N VAL A 201 0.86 5.33 -0.51
CA VAL A 201 0.88 6.55 0.31
C VAL A 201 0.95 7.78 -0.58
N ALA A 202 1.85 7.77 -1.56
CA ALA A 202 2.08 8.94 -2.39
C ALA A 202 0.92 9.26 -3.32
N ILE A 203 0.29 8.25 -3.91
CA ILE A 203 -0.86 8.50 -4.76
C ILE A 203 -2.06 9.01 -3.95
N ARG A 204 -2.21 8.54 -2.71
CA ARG A 204 -3.23 9.06 -1.79
C ARG A 204 -2.91 10.46 -1.26
N GLN A 205 -1.64 10.85 -1.13
CA GLN A 205 -1.29 12.25 -0.83
C GLN A 205 -1.74 13.21 -1.93
N LEU A 206 -1.76 12.75 -3.19
CA LEU A 206 -2.22 13.55 -4.32
C LEU A 206 -3.74 13.70 -4.34
N TYR A 207 -4.49 12.61 -4.13
CA TYR A 207 -5.93 12.58 -4.39
C TYR A 207 -6.81 12.41 -3.13
N GLY A 208 -6.22 12.14 -1.97
CA GLY A 208 -6.90 11.85 -0.70
C GLY A 208 -7.74 10.57 -0.71
N GLU A 209 -8.32 10.21 0.44
CA GLU A 209 -9.35 9.14 0.55
C GLU A 209 -10.74 9.57 0.04
N ARG A 210 -10.91 10.84 -0.38
CA ARG A 210 -12.22 11.46 -0.70
C ARG A 210 -12.73 11.19 -2.13
N GLY A 211 -12.75 9.92 -2.54
CA GLY A 211 -13.54 9.43 -3.68
C GLY A 211 -14.86 8.77 -3.30
N LEU A 212 -15.05 8.42 -2.03
CA LEU A 212 -16.23 7.68 -1.56
C LEU A 212 -17.27 8.54 -0.82
N SER A 213 -17.13 9.88 -0.83
CA SER A 213 -18.12 10.77 -0.21
C SER A 213 -18.17 12.17 -0.86
N ALA A 214 -18.72 12.23 -2.08
CA ALA A 214 -19.37 13.39 -2.69
C ALA A 214 -19.86 12.91 -4.07
N THR A 215 -21.12 12.50 -4.25
CA THR A 215 -22.20 13.46 -4.47
C THR A 215 -23.53 12.77 -4.21
N THR A 216 -24.17 13.12 -3.10
CA THR A 216 -25.62 12.96 -2.95
C THR A 216 -26.27 14.08 -3.76
N THR A 217 -26.76 13.75 -4.96
CA THR A 217 -27.96 14.41 -5.47
C THR A 217 -28.82 13.35 -6.12
N SER A 218 -30.01 13.21 -5.55
CA SER A 218 -31.05 12.27 -5.90
C SER A 218 -31.33 12.24 -7.39
N ALA A 219 -31.25 11.05 -7.99
CA ALA A 219 -32.10 10.66 -9.10
C ALA A 219 -32.34 9.15 -9.00
N THR A 220 -33.56 8.81 -8.60
CA THR A 220 -34.15 7.50 -8.64
C THR A 220 -34.04 6.93 -10.06
N SER A 221 -33.32 5.83 -10.26
CA SER A 221 -33.68 4.86 -11.28
C SER A 221 -33.01 3.52 -11.01
N SER A 222 -33.86 2.58 -10.60
CA SER A 222 -33.64 1.14 -10.58
C SER A 222 -33.15 0.62 -11.94
N ILE A 223 -31.96 0.02 -11.96
CA ILE A 223 -31.69 -1.15 -12.80
C ILE A 223 -30.94 -2.14 -11.93
N ALA A 224 -31.61 -3.24 -11.61
CA ALA A 224 -31.02 -4.40 -10.98
C ALA A 224 -29.96 -4.99 -11.93
N THR A 225 -28.73 -5.11 -11.44
CA THR A 225 -27.76 -6.05 -12.00
C THR A 225 -27.23 -6.85 -10.82
N THR A 226 -27.62 -8.11 -10.81
CA THR A 226 -27.27 -9.15 -9.85
C THR A 226 -25.77 -9.41 -9.88
N VAL A 227 -25.02 -8.65 -9.08
CA VAL A 227 -23.79 -9.16 -8.46
C VAL A 227 -24.19 -9.44 -7.03
N GLU A 228 -24.14 -10.72 -6.66
CA GLU A 228 -24.45 -11.19 -5.32
C GLU A 228 -23.59 -10.41 -4.32
N PRO A 229 -24.18 -9.56 -3.44
CA PRO A 229 -23.41 -8.93 -2.40
C PRO A 229 -23.03 -10.04 -1.43
N ASP A 230 -21.74 -10.16 -1.14
CA ASP A 230 -21.25 -10.99 -0.06
C ASP A 230 -22.16 -10.75 1.16
N ARG A 231 -22.87 -11.81 1.55
CA ARG A 231 -23.94 -11.73 2.55
C ARG A 231 -23.37 -11.08 3.80
N PHE A 232 -24.11 -10.10 4.33
CA PHE A 232 -23.96 -9.67 5.72
C PHE A 232 -23.68 -10.87 6.64
N PRO A 233 -22.61 -10.89 7.45
CA PRO A 233 -22.62 -11.70 8.65
C PRO A 233 -23.48 -10.98 9.68
N PHE A 234 -24.81 -10.94 9.47
CA PHE A 234 -25.73 -10.77 10.59
C PHE A 234 -25.78 -12.10 11.32
N GLY A 235 -24.88 -12.31 12.26
CA GLY A 235 -24.84 -13.58 12.97
C GLY A 235 -23.61 -13.77 13.85
N LYS A 236 -23.66 -14.83 14.64
CA LYS A 236 -22.60 -15.35 15.50
C LYS A 236 -21.39 -15.91 14.71
N ASP A 237 -21.23 -15.55 13.43
CA ASP A 237 -20.19 -16.08 12.56
C ASP A 237 -18.81 -15.64 13.03
N CYS A 238 -17.87 -16.59 13.05
CA CYS A 238 -16.50 -16.34 13.44
C CYS A 238 -15.80 -15.39 12.47
N PRO A 239 -14.88 -14.54 12.95
CA PRO A 239 -13.92 -13.90 12.07
C PRO A 239 -13.13 -14.99 11.34
N LYS A 240 -13.17 -14.97 10.01
CA LYS A 240 -12.39 -15.92 9.18
C LYS A 240 -10.95 -15.47 9.03
N GLU A 241 -10.73 -14.16 9.04
CA GLU A 241 -9.43 -13.52 8.90
C GLU A 241 -9.36 -12.29 9.82
N VAL A 242 -8.15 -11.89 10.16
CA VAL A 242 -7.83 -10.75 11.02
C VAL A 242 -7.00 -9.73 10.25
N GLU A 243 -7.37 -8.46 10.33
CA GLU A 243 -6.55 -7.32 9.89
C GLU A 243 -5.85 -6.64 11.06
N ALA A 244 -6.50 -6.62 12.23
CA ALA A 244 -5.91 -6.12 13.46
C ALA A 244 -6.63 -6.73 14.67
N ALA A 245 -5.96 -6.76 15.82
CA ALA A 245 -6.56 -7.15 17.09
C ALA A 245 -5.99 -6.33 18.25
N THR A 246 -6.81 -6.06 19.25
CA THR A 246 -6.37 -5.39 20.47
C THR A 246 -7.15 -5.88 21.69
N GLU A 247 -6.60 -5.72 22.88
CA GLU A 247 -7.26 -6.13 24.12
C GLU A 247 -7.48 -4.95 25.04
N VAL A 248 -8.72 -4.82 25.52
CA VAL A 248 -9.15 -3.78 26.44
C VAL A 248 -10.04 -4.40 27.50
N ASN A 249 -9.68 -4.24 28.77
CA ASN A 249 -10.44 -4.72 29.91
C ASN A 249 -10.84 -6.22 29.82
N ASP A 250 -9.85 -7.06 29.50
CA ASP A 250 -9.96 -8.52 29.30
C ASP A 250 -10.97 -8.93 28.22
N ALA A 251 -11.20 -8.04 27.26
CA ALA A 251 -11.94 -8.33 26.04
C ALA A 251 -11.05 -8.06 24.83
N THR A 252 -10.93 -9.05 23.96
CA THR A 252 -10.20 -8.95 22.70
C THR A 252 -11.14 -8.45 21.62
N PHE A 253 -10.73 -7.43 20.89
CA PHE A 253 -11.43 -6.86 19.74
C PHE A 253 -10.68 -7.24 18.47
N ILE A 254 -11.32 -7.99 17.58
CA ILE A 254 -10.75 -8.44 16.30
C ILE A 254 -11.39 -7.62 15.18
N PHE A 255 -10.58 -7.07 14.28
CA PHE A 255 -11.03 -6.21 13.18
C PHE A 255 -10.82 -6.90 11.83
N ARG A 256 -11.82 -6.79 10.94
CA ARG A 256 -11.74 -7.23 9.54
C ARG A 256 -12.80 -6.53 8.69
N GLY A 257 -12.41 -5.99 7.54
CA GLY A 257 -13.34 -5.51 6.50
C GLY A 257 -14.32 -4.42 6.98
N GLY A 258 -13.87 -3.59 7.94
CA GLY A 258 -14.69 -2.54 8.56
C GLY A 258 -15.67 -3.03 9.64
N TYR A 259 -15.47 -4.25 10.11
CA TYR A 259 -16.20 -4.83 11.24
C TYR A 259 -15.26 -5.16 12.40
N VAL A 260 -15.86 -5.30 13.57
CA VAL A 260 -15.19 -5.68 14.81
C VAL A 260 -16.01 -6.75 15.55
N TRP A 261 -15.32 -7.78 16.03
CA TRP A 261 -15.85 -8.82 16.92
C TRP A 261 -15.31 -8.59 18.33
N GLN A 262 -16.14 -8.85 19.34
CA GLN A 262 -15.73 -8.77 20.75
C GLN A 262 -15.69 -10.17 21.35
N LEU A 263 -14.50 -10.59 21.79
CA LEU A 263 -14.25 -11.86 22.46
C LEU A 263 -14.01 -11.65 23.96
N ARG A 264 -14.38 -12.64 24.76
CA ARG A 264 -13.97 -12.79 26.17
C ARG A 264 -13.26 -14.12 26.28
N GLY A 265 -11.96 -14.10 26.55
CA GLY A 265 -11.10 -15.26 26.31
C GLY A 265 -11.17 -15.65 24.83
N ARG A 266 -11.60 -16.88 24.55
CA ARG A 266 -11.74 -17.39 23.16
C ARG A 266 -13.16 -17.25 22.61
N GLU A 267 -14.14 -16.92 23.45
CA GLU A 267 -15.56 -16.94 23.07
C GLU A 267 -16.04 -15.61 22.48
N VAL A 268 -16.69 -15.66 21.31
CA VAL A 268 -17.34 -14.49 20.71
C VAL A 268 -18.57 -14.10 21.54
N LYS A 269 -18.53 -12.92 22.14
CA LYS A 269 -19.66 -12.34 22.90
C LYS A 269 -20.50 -11.40 22.06
N LYS A 270 -19.87 -10.68 21.12
CA LYS A 270 -20.56 -9.88 20.11
C LYS A 270 -19.96 -10.21 18.74
N GLY A 271 -20.83 -10.56 17.79
CA GLY A 271 -20.45 -10.81 16.39
C GLY A 271 -20.05 -9.54 15.66
N ALA A 272 -19.98 -9.61 14.33
CA ALA A 272 -19.55 -8.52 13.47
C ALA A 272 -20.37 -7.23 13.68
N LEU A 273 -19.78 -6.23 14.34
CA LEU A 273 -20.32 -4.89 14.48
C LEU A 273 -19.55 -3.93 13.58
N ARG A 274 -20.21 -2.90 13.04
CA ARG A 274 -19.49 -1.80 12.38
C ARG A 274 -18.56 -1.14 13.40
N ILE A 275 -17.32 -0.86 12.98
CA ILE A 275 -16.30 -0.24 13.85
C ILE A 275 -16.84 1.04 14.50
N GLY A 276 -17.47 1.92 13.71
CA GLY A 276 -18.08 3.17 14.19
C GLY A 276 -19.18 3.01 15.27
N LYS A 277 -19.74 1.82 15.50
CA LYS A 277 -20.67 1.57 16.61
C LYS A 277 -19.98 1.41 17.96
N LEU A 278 -18.75 0.88 17.96
CA LEU A 278 -17.96 0.71 19.19
C LEU A 278 -16.94 1.84 19.36
N PHE A 279 -16.39 2.33 18.26
CA PHE A 279 -15.36 3.37 18.20
C PHE A 279 -15.96 4.60 17.51
N PRO A 280 -16.61 5.51 18.26
CA PRO A 280 -17.23 6.69 17.67
C PRO A 280 -16.18 7.55 16.95
N GLU A 281 -16.55 8.13 15.81
CA GLU A 281 -15.66 8.92 14.94
C GLU A 281 -14.42 8.16 14.45
N GLY A 282 -14.45 6.84 14.56
CA GLY A 282 -13.35 5.96 14.16
C GLY A 282 -13.29 5.70 12.66
N PRO A 283 -12.22 5.02 12.22
CA PRO A 283 -12.03 4.76 10.80
C PRO A 283 -13.02 3.71 10.28
N ASN A 284 -13.17 3.67 8.95
CA ASN A 284 -14.02 2.70 8.27
C ASN A 284 -13.38 1.30 8.20
N SER A 285 -12.06 1.20 8.32
CA SER A 285 -11.29 -0.05 8.45
C SER A 285 -10.05 0.20 9.30
N VAL A 286 -9.37 -0.86 9.73
CA VAL A 286 -8.20 -0.77 10.62
C VAL A 286 -7.09 -1.64 10.04
N ASN A 287 -5.95 -1.02 9.70
CA ASN A 287 -4.75 -1.70 9.20
C ASN A 287 -3.94 -2.31 10.35
N ALA A 288 -3.86 -1.60 11.47
CA ALA A 288 -3.19 -2.06 12.68
C ALA A 288 -3.88 -1.46 13.91
N SER A 289 -3.80 -2.16 15.03
CA SER A 289 -4.32 -1.67 16.30
C SER A 289 -3.42 -2.08 17.44
N VAL A 290 -3.42 -1.27 18.51
CA VAL A 290 -2.62 -1.56 19.70
C VAL A 290 -3.26 -0.91 20.90
N THR A 291 -3.21 -1.59 22.04
CA THR A 291 -3.58 -0.99 23.34
C THR A 291 -2.33 -0.96 24.19
N ARG A 292 -2.03 0.22 24.72
CA ARG A 292 -0.86 0.49 25.56
C ARG A 292 -1.30 1.35 26.74
N GLY A 293 -1.23 0.77 27.94
CA GLY A 293 -1.83 1.36 29.13
C GLY A 293 -3.33 1.50 28.93
N ASP A 294 -3.86 2.71 29.14
CA ASP A 294 -5.29 3.01 28.95
C ASP A 294 -5.64 3.52 27.55
N LEU A 295 -4.64 3.70 26.67
CA LEU A 295 -4.82 4.20 25.32
C LEU A 295 -4.90 3.05 24.32
N THR A 296 -6.02 2.94 23.64
CA THR A 296 -6.21 2.08 22.47
C THR A 296 -6.09 2.92 21.21
N VAL A 297 -5.17 2.58 20.32
CA VAL A 297 -4.99 3.26 19.03
C VAL A 297 -5.43 2.35 17.90
N LEU A 298 -6.36 2.84 17.08
CA LEU A 298 -6.72 2.25 15.80
C LEU A 298 -6.00 3.02 14.69
N ILE A 299 -5.32 2.32 13.81
CA ILE A 299 -4.55 2.91 12.71
C ILE A 299 -5.26 2.59 11.41
N HIS A 300 -5.65 3.63 10.69
CA HIS A 300 -6.13 3.53 9.32
C HIS A 300 -5.22 4.36 8.44
N GLU A 301 -4.50 3.67 7.56
CA GLU A 301 -3.47 4.28 6.74
C GLU A 301 -2.46 5.08 7.58
N ARG A 302 -2.50 6.42 7.50
CA ARG A 302 -1.65 7.34 8.27
C ARG A 302 -2.39 8.01 9.41
N THR A 303 -3.68 7.77 9.59
CA THR A 303 -4.47 8.40 10.64
C THR A 303 -4.51 7.49 11.86
N LEU A 304 -4.09 8.05 12.99
CA LEU A 304 -4.08 7.39 14.29
C LEU A 304 -5.31 7.87 15.07
N TYR A 305 -6.18 6.96 15.47
CA TYR A 305 -7.38 7.24 16.26
C TYR A 305 -7.18 6.69 17.68
N GLY A 306 -6.98 7.58 18.65
CA GLY A 306 -6.73 7.22 20.04
C GLY A 306 -8.02 7.23 20.85
N TYR A 307 -8.24 6.16 21.61
CA TYR A 307 -9.43 5.95 22.42
C TYR A 307 -9.08 5.63 23.86
N ILE A 308 -9.91 6.13 24.78
CA ILE A 308 -9.93 5.70 26.18
C ILE A 308 -11.21 4.90 26.41
N PHE A 309 -11.09 3.78 27.10
CA PHE A 309 -12.25 2.98 27.49
C PHE A 309 -12.81 3.44 28.82
N ASP A 310 -14.07 3.86 28.82
CA ASP A 310 -14.78 4.25 30.03
C ASP A 310 -15.39 3.02 30.69
N GLN A 311 -14.83 2.59 31.82
CA GLN A 311 -15.30 1.42 32.54
C GLN A 311 -16.71 1.59 33.14
N THR A 312 -17.14 2.83 33.39
CA THR A 312 -18.46 3.10 34.00
C THR A 312 -19.58 2.95 32.99
N THR A 313 -19.37 3.42 31.76
CA THR A 313 -20.36 3.33 30.67
C THR A 313 -20.13 2.10 29.78
N GLY A 314 -18.95 1.49 29.84
CA GLY A 314 -18.56 0.37 28.99
C GLY A 314 -18.32 0.76 27.52
N ALA A 315 -18.00 2.03 27.26
CA ALA A 315 -17.88 2.60 25.92
C ALA A 315 -16.49 3.19 25.65
N PHE A 316 -16.05 3.16 24.39
CA PHE A 316 -14.88 3.90 23.96
C PHE A 316 -15.24 5.36 23.70
N ARG A 317 -14.37 6.27 24.15
CA ARG A 317 -14.41 7.70 23.78
C ARG A 317 -13.12 8.07 23.07
N LEU A 318 -13.21 8.92 22.06
CA LEU A 318 -12.03 9.51 21.42
C LEU A 318 -11.25 10.30 22.48
N ALA A 319 -9.95 10.09 22.54
CA ALA A 319 -9.07 10.76 23.49
C ALA A 319 -8.83 12.22 23.06
N ASP A 320 -8.60 13.10 24.03
CA ASP A 320 -8.35 14.52 23.74
C ASP A 320 -7.11 14.70 22.86
N GLY A 321 -7.24 15.50 21.79
CA GLY A 321 -6.16 15.73 20.83
C GLY A 321 -5.97 14.63 19.79
N TRP A 322 -6.97 13.75 19.61
CA TRP A 322 -7.04 12.73 18.56
C TRP A 322 -8.22 13.02 17.60
N PRO A 323 -8.19 12.54 16.34
CA PRO A 323 -7.13 11.76 15.72
C PRO A 323 -5.85 12.57 15.45
N LYS A 324 -4.75 11.85 15.25
CA LYS A 324 -3.43 12.41 14.88
C LYS A 324 -2.99 11.84 13.54
N GLU A 325 -2.18 12.59 12.81
CA GLU A 325 -1.48 12.05 11.64
C GLU A 325 -0.15 11.41 12.08
N LEU A 326 0.12 10.21 11.56
CA LEU A 326 1.37 9.49 11.73
C LEU A 326 2.53 10.36 11.22
N HIS A 327 3.59 10.46 12.01
CA HIS A 327 4.74 11.30 11.71
C HIS A 327 5.34 10.96 10.33
N GLY A 328 5.67 11.98 9.52
CA GLY A 328 6.17 11.82 8.14
C GLY A 328 7.51 11.07 7.98
N ARG A 329 8.19 10.75 9.08
CA ARG A 329 9.41 9.90 9.06
C ARG A 329 9.07 8.42 8.94
N VAL A 330 7.87 8.01 9.37
CA VAL A 330 7.35 6.67 9.11
C VAL A 330 6.76 6.69 7.71
N VAL A 331 7.55 6.23 6.73
CA VAL A 331 7.23 6.30 5.29
C VAL A 331 6.42 5.08 4.79
N PHE A 332 6.15 4.11 5.66
CA PHE A 332 5.31 2.94 5.38
C PHE A 332 3.95 3.05 6.08
N LEU A 333 2.99 2.20 5.70
CA LEU A 333 1.69 2.08 6.36
C LEU A 333 1.76 0.95 7.40
N PRO A 334 1.48 1.20 8.69
CA PRO A 334 1.51 0.13 9.68
C PRO A 334 0.48 -0.96 9.36
N GLU A 335 0.96 -2.17 9.11
CA GLU A 335 0.16 -3.39 8.93
C GLU A 335 0.07 -4.23 10.20
N ALA A 336 0.99 -4.01 11.13
CA ALA A 336 0.96 -4.61 12.44
C ALA A 336 1.46 -3.68 13.53
N ALA A 337 0.98 -3.90 14.74
CA ALA A 337 1.46 -3.19 15.92
C ALA A 337 1.45 -4.06 17.18
N PHE A 338 2.39 -3.80 18.08
CA PHE A 338 2.37 -4.34 19.44
C PHE A 338 3.06 -3.39 20.43
N PRO A 339 2.63 -3.36 21.70
CA PRO A 339 3.16 -2.44 22.70
C PRO A 339 4.41 -3.01 23.38
N LEU A 340 5.30 -2.13 23.85
CA LEU A 340 6.41 -2.49 24.73
C LEU A 340 6.13 -2.06 26.18
N SER A 341 6.82 -2.67 27.15
CA SER A 341 6.66 -2.38 28.59
C SER A 341 7.02 -0.93 28.94
N ASN A 342 7.93 -0.32 28.18
CA ASN A 342 8.35 1.07 28.34
C ASN A 342 7.34 2.10 27.82
N GLY A 343 6.20 1.67 27.28
CA GLY A 343 5.16 2.55 26.73
C GLY A 343 5.42 3.02 25.28
N SER A 344 6.47 2.55 24.62
CA SER A 344 6.58 2.68 23.16
C SER A 344 5.76 1.59 22.46
N VAL A 345 5.56 1.76 21.17
CA VAL A 345 4.86 0.79 20.31
C VAL A 345 5.73 0.46 19.12
N ILE A 346 5.78 -0.81 18.75
CA ILE A 346 6.37 -1.25 17.49
C ILE A 346 5.29 -1.20 16.41
N LEU A 347 5.56 -0.49 15.31
CA LEU A 347 4.76 -0.45 14.09
C LEU A 347 5.52 -1.18 12.99
N ILE A 348 4.88 -2.11 12.27
CA ILE A 348 5.54 -2.95 11.25
C ILE A 348 4.82 -2.82 9.91
N SER A 349 5.60 -2.84 8.82
CA SER A 349 5.14 -3.14 7.46
C SER A 349 6.22 -3.96 6.75
N GLY A 350 5.87 -5.19 6.36
CA GLY A 350 6.82 -6.16 5.80
C GLY A 350 8.07 -6.33 6.67
N ASP A 351 9.24 -6.10 6.08
CA ASP A 351 10.54 -6.24 6.73
C ASP A 351 11.03 -4.99 7.48
N VAL A 352 10.21 -3.94 7.58
CA VAL A 352 10.59 -2.70 8.27
C VAL A 352 9.72 -2.49 9.49
N PHE A 353 10.33 -1.98 10.57
CA PHE A 353 9.59 -1.53 11.74
C PHE A 353 9.97 -0.12 12.16
N ALA A 354 9.10 0.51 12.95
CA ALA A 354 9.37 1.74 13.66
C ALA A 354 8.99 1.59 15.13
N THR A 355 9.88 2.00 16.04
CA THR A 355 9.51 2.24 17.43
C THR A 355 8.88 3.64 17.53
N TYR A 356 7.66 3.72 18.04
CA TYR A 356 6.82 4.91 18.00
C TYR A 356 6.32 5.30 19.39
N ASP A 357 6.37 6.59 19.67
CA ASP A 357 5.78 7.21 20.86
C ASP A 357 4.53 7.99 20.44
N PHE A 358 3.36 7.52 20.86
CA PHE A 358 2.06 8.14 20.53
C PHE A 358 1.78 9.45 21.25
N ASP A 359 2.40 9.67 22.41
CA ASP A 359 2.20 10.87 23.22
C ASP A 359 2.96 12.04 22.59
N LEU A 360 4.20 11.77 22.17
CA LEU A 360 5.06 12.70 21.45
C LEU A 360 4.82 12.73 19.93
N ASN A 361 3.97 11.83 19.42
CA ASN A 361 3.70 11.61 18.00
C ASN A 361 4.96 11.54 17.14
N ARG A 362 5.95 10.72 17.54
CA ARG A 362 7.24 10.64 16.86
C ARG A 362 7.86 9.24 16.90
N PRO A 363 8.57 8.81 15.84
CA PRO A 363 9.38 7.61 15.89
C PRO A 363 10.74 7.87 16.57
N SER A 364 11.25 6.88 17.29
CA SER A 364 12.58 6.87 17.91
C SER A 364 13.60 6.05 17.11
N LEU A 365 13.18 4.92 16.53
CA LEU A 365 13.99 4.03 15.71
C LEU A 365 13.17 3.57 14.50
N ILE A 366 13.80 3.45 13.33
CA ILE A 366 13.25 2.82 12.13
C ILE A 366 14.36 1.93 11.58
N ASP A 367 14.09 0.63 11.45
CA ASP A 367 15.12 -0.34 11.08
C ASP A 367 14.49 -1.63 10.51
N ASP A 368 15.33 -2.60 10.19
CA ASP A 368 14.95 -3.93 9.67
C ASP A 368 14.33 -4.80 10.79
N LYS A 369 13.09 -5.27 10.56
CA LYS A 369 12.34 -6.16 11.47
C LYS A 369 13.12 -7.43 11.78
N ASN A 370 13.71 -8.05 10.76
CA ASN A 370 14.29 -9.39 10.86
C ASN A 370 15.61 -9.39 11.64
N VAL A 371 16.25 -8.23 11.80
CA VAL A 371 17.44 -8.06 12.65
C VAL A 371 17.05 -7.95 14.12
N PHE A 372 16.02 -7.15 14.44
CA PHE A 372 15.65 -6.83 15.82
C PHE A 372 14.66 -7.84 16.43
N PHE A 373 13.79 -8.40 15.59
CA PHE A 373 12.75 -9.34 15.99
C PHE A 373 12.78 -10.58 15.08
N PRO A 374 13.86 -11.38 15.13
CA PRO A 374 13.96 -12.57 14.32
C PRO A 374 12.79 -13.51 14.64
N ASN A 375 12.35 -14.25 13.63
CA ASN A 375 11.24 -15.21 13.71
C ASN A 375 9.85 -14.62 14.04
N LEU A 376 9.68 -13.29 14.01
CA LEU A 376 8.32 -12.73 13.95
C LEU A 376 7.65 -13.16 12.63
N PRO A 377 6.43 -13.72 12.67
CA PRO A 377 5.73 -14.15 11.47
C PRO A 377 5.47 -12.96 10.53
N ASP A 378 5.71 -13.14 9.24
CA ASP A 378 5.57 -12.06 8.24
C ASP A 378 4.11 -11.65 8.05
N GLU A 379 3.17 -12.57 8.30
CA GLU A 379 1.73 -12.34 8.22
C GLU A 379 1.12 -11.83 9.53
N MET A 380 1.94 -11.52 10.54
CA MET A 380 1.49 -10.93 11.79
C MET A 380 0.74 -9.61 11.53
N ARG A 381 -0.35 -9.42 12.28
CA ARG A 381 -1.23 -8.24 12.25
C ARG A 381 -1.29 -7.50 13.57
N SER A 382 -1.15 -8.19 14.70
CA SER A 382 -1.15 -7.54 16.02
C SER A 382 -0.48 -8.41 17.07
N GLY A 383 0.14 -7.78 18.08
CA GLY A 383 0.66 -8.47 19.25
C GLY A 383 0.01 -7.94 20.52
N ILE A 384 -0.56 -8.85 21.31
CA ILE A 384 -1.23 -8.55 22.57
C ILE A 384 -0.43 -9.22 23.69
N PRO A 385 0.13 -8.46 24.66
CA PRO A 385 0.85 -9.06 25.79
C PRO A 385 -0.02 -10.05 26.57
N LEU A 386 0.54 -11.21 26.93
CA LEU A 386 -0.16 -12.18 27.79
C LEU A 386 -0.28 -11.69 29.24
N HIS A 387 0.60 -10.77 29.66
CA HIS A 387 0.59 -10.16 30.98
C HIS A 387 0.60 -8.64 30.82
N ARG A 388 -0.38 -7.96 31.43
CA ARG A 388 -0.51 -6.50 31.35
C ARG A 388 0.77 -5.83 31.85
N GLY A 389 1.37 -4.99 31.01
CA GLY A 389 2.58 -4.23 31.33
C GLY A 389 3.90 -4.99 31.14
N SER A 390 3.85 -6.26 30.73
CA SER A 390 5.02 -7.03 30.28
C SER A 390 5.10 -7.01 28.76
N ASP A 391 6.33 -7.14 28.25
CA ASP A 391 6.65 -7.34 26.84
C ASP A 391 7.43 -8.63 26.60
N ASP A 392 7.40 -9.59 27.55
CA ASP A 392 8.12 -10.86 27.45
C ASP A 392 7.38 -11.89 26.58
N LEU A 393 6.05 -11.94 26.71
CA LEU A 393 5.20 -12.94 26.06
C LEU A 393 4.01 -12.26 25.39
N TYR A 394 3.80 -12.61 24.13
CA TYR A 394 2.71 -12.07 23.33
C TYR A 394 1.85 -13.18 22.74
N ARG A 395 0.55 -12.89 22.66
CA ARG A 395 -0.32 -13.50 21.67
C ARG A 395 -0.26 -12.68 20.39
N LEU A 396 0.30 -13.25 19.33
CA LEU A 396 0.31 -12.64 18.02
C LEU A 396 -0.90 -13.12 17.22
N PHE A 397 -1.62 -12.20 16.59
CA PHE A 397 -2.64 -12.52 15.60
C PHE A 397 -2.03 -12.31 14.22
N GLY A 398 -1.95 -13.36 13.41
CA GLY A 398 -1.76 -13.26 11.96
C GLY A 398 -3.10 -13.21 11.25
N SER A 399 -3.09 -13.33 9.91
CA SER A 399 -4.32 -13.29 9.11
C SER A 399 -5.32 -14.40 9.49
N ASP A 400 -4.86 -15.64 9.66
CA ASP A 400 -5.71 -16.82 9.91
C ASP A 400 -5.15 -17.74 11.00
N THR A 401 -4.11 -17.29 11.71
CA THR A 401 -3.34 -18.07 12.68
C THR A 401 -3.04 -17.21 13.90
N VAL A 402 -3.07 -17.82 15.08
CA VAL A 402 -2.76 -17.19 16.37
C VAL A 402 -1.52 -17.87 16.95
N TYR A 403 -0.55 -17.06 17.35
CA TYR A 403 0.74 -17.52 17.87
C TYR A 403 0.92 -17.11 19.33
N GLU A 404 1.68 -17.90 20.08
CA GLU A 404 2.33 -17.43 21.30
C GLU A 404 3.81 -17.24 21.03
N TYR A 405 4.33 -16.05 21.34
CA TYR A 405 5.69 -15.63 21.04
C TYR A 405 6.40 -15.17 22.31
N ASP A 406 7.63 -15.67 22.51
CA ASP A 406 8.52 -15.22 23.58
C ASP A 406 9.58 -14.27 23.00
N SER A 407 9.47 -13.00 23.36
CA SER A 407 10.35 -11.93 22.86
C SER A 407 11.75 -11.99 23.46
N ARG A 408 11.96 -12.71 24.56
CA ARG A 408 13.28 -12.77 25.23
C ARG A 408 14.22 -13.72 24.50
N ILE A 409 13.65 -14.76 23.90
CA ILE A 409 14.38 -15.75 23.09
C ILE A 409 14.09 -15.63 21.60
N HIS A 410 13.15 -14.76 21.21
CA HIS A 410 12.68 -14.55 19.85
C HIS A 410 12.17 -15.82 19.16
N GLU A 411 11.31 -16.58 19.84
CA GLU A 411 10.77 -17.84 19.33
C GLU A 411 9.25 -17.91 19.42
N ILE A 412 8.65 -18.59 18.43
CA ILE A 412 7.24 -18.98 18.45
C ILE A 412 7.12 -20.25 19.30
N ILE A 413 6.42 -20.11 20.42
CA ILE A 413 6.17 -21.18 21.40
C ILE A 413 5.06 -22.10 20.92
N SER A 414 4.00 -21.53 20.33
CA SER A 414 2.88 -22.29 19.79
C SER A 414 2.19 -21.53 18.65
N ALA A 415 1.50 -22.28 17.80
CA ALA A 415 0.69 -21.77 16.71
C ALA A 415 -0.60 -22.57 16.60
N GLU A 416 -1.74 -21.90 16.48
CA GLU A 416 -3.04 -22.52 16.27
C GLU A 416 -3.87 -21.73 15.25
N SER A 417 -4.65 -22.41 14.42
CA SER A 417 -5.50 -21.71 13.44
C SER A 417 -6.53 -20.83 14.14
N LEU A 418 -6.84 -19.66 13.58
CA LEU A 418 -7.86 -18.74 14.07
C LEU A 418 -9.22 -19.43 14.21
N LYS A 419 -9.55 -20.32 13.26
CA LYS A 419 -10.78 -21.12 13.27
C LYS A 419 -10.89 -22.03 14.51
N THR A 420 -9.77 -22.54 15.01
CA THR A 420 -9.72 -23.35 16.24
C THR A 420 -9.65 -22.46 17.48
N TYR A 421 -8.93 -21.34 17.39
CA TYR A 421 -8.75 -20.41 18.49
C TYR A 421 -10.07 -19.75 18.92
N VAL A 422 -10.87 -19.29 17.96
CA VAL A 422 -12.10 -18.53 18.22
C VAL A 422 -13.28 -19.49 18.35
N ILE A 423 -13.95 -19.44 19.51
CA ILE A 423 -15.13 -20.23 19.83
C ILE A 423 -16.37 -19.38 19.54
N CYS A 424 -17.14 -19.78 18.53
CA CYS A 424 -18.39 -19.12 18.17
C CYS A 424 -19.60 -19.89 18.70
N PRO A 425 -20.64 -19.18 19.17
CA PRO A 425 -21.81 -19.78 19.82
C PRO A 425 -22.93 -20.22 18.87
#